data_AF-A0AA43J4Y4-F1
#
_entry.id   AF-A0AA43J4Y4-F1
#
_cell.length_a   1.000
_cell.length_b   1.000
_cell.length_c   1.000
_cell.angle_alpha   90.00
_cell.angle_beta   90.00
_cell.angle_gamma   90.00
#
_symmetry.space_group_name_H-M   'P 1'
#
loop_
_entity.id
_entity.type
_entity.pdbx_description
1 polymer ?
#
loop_
_entity_poly.entity_id
_entity_poly.type
_entity_poly.pdbx_seq_one_letter_code
_entity_poly.pdbx_strand_id
1 'polypeptide(L)'
;MRTTLHIILGVLLWVVFIYYWHLVMNQPVTDETKRALSVVGIIVASITVFDFFWILYNVRLGRRTRRVTRPVEIPAPSLDFLGRTFVAHNDAELRAARYIEVHVIQVEDDKSAAGHKMFRVTGEVPEA
;
A
#
# COMPACT_ATOMS: atom_id res chain seq x y z
N MET A 1 -12.86 -9.58 30.95
CA MET A 1 -12.34 -8.56 31.90
C MET A 1 -11.37 -7.57 31.25
N ARG A 2 -10.33 -8.02 30.52
CA ARG A 2 -9.35 -7.12 29.87
C ARG A 2 -10.00 -6.06 28.97
N THR A 3 -10.95 -6.44 28.11
CA THR A 3 -11.66 -5.51 27.22
C THR A 3 -12.46 -4.46 27.98
N THR A 4 -13.18 -4.87 29.03
CA THR A 4 -13.95 -3.97 29.90
C THR A 4 -13.04 -2.94 30.59
N LEU A 5 -11.86 -3.37 31.06
CA LEU A 5 -10.87 -2.48 31.65
C LEU A 5 -10.38 -1.42 30.64
N HIS A 6 -10.13 -1.81 29.39
CA HIS A 6 -9.69 -0.87 28.35
C HIS A 6 -10.78 0.14 28.00
N ILE A 7 -12.04 -0.29 27.97
CA ILE A 7 -13.18 0.61 27.74
C ILE A 7 -13.31 1.62 28.87
N ILE A 8 -13.24 1.17 30.13
CA ILE A 8 -13.29 2.06 31.30
C ILE A 8 -12.12 3.04 31.26
N LEU A 9 -10.90 2.56 30.98
CA LEU A 9 -9.72 3.40 30.89
C LEU A 9 -9.84 4.43 29.76
N GLY A 10 -10.37 4.02 28.60
CA GLY A 10 -10.61 4.91 27.47
C GLY A 10 -11.62 6.01 27.81
N VAL A 11 -12.73 5.66 28.46
CA VAL A 11 -13.73 6.64 28.92
C VAL A 11 -13.11 7.60 29.94
N LEU A 12 -12.34 7.08 30.90
CA LEU A 12 -11.70 7.90 31.93
C LEU A 12 -10.68 8.87 31.33
N LEU A 13 -9.92 8.40 30.34
CA LEU A 13 -8.97 9.24 29.59
C LEU A 13 -9.69 10.36 28.84
N TRP A 14 -10.84 10.05 28.22
CA TRP A 14 -11.68 11.06 27.56
C TRP A 14 -12.23 12.10 28.53
N VAL A 15 -12.69 11.68 29.71
CA VAL A 15 -13.16 12.62 30.75
C VAL A 15 -12.02 13.54 31.20
N VAL A 16 -10.83 13.00 31.47
CA VAL A 16 -9.64 13.79 31.83
C VAL A 16 -9.26 14.75 30.70
N PHE A 17 -9.31 14.29 29.45
CA PHE A 17 -9.03 15.12 28.29
C PHE A 17 -10.01 16.29 28.18
N ILE A 18 -11.32 16.05 28.29
CA ILE A 18 -12.34 17.10 28.25
C ILE A 18 -12.15 18.07 29.42
N TYR A 19 -11.91 17.56 30.63
CA TYR A 19 -11.66 18.39 31.80
C TYR A 19 -10.43 19.28 31.64
N TYR A 20 -9.33 18.73 31.14
CA TYR A 20 -8.11 19.47 30.86
C TYR A 20 -8.36 20.57 29.82
N TRP A 21 -9.05 20.26 28.72
CA TRP A 21 -9.38 21.26 27.70
C TRP A 21 -10.32 22.34 28.22
N HIS A 22 -11.29 22.00 29.07
CA HIS A 22 -12.12 22.99 29.75
C HIS A 22 -11.29 23.93 30.62
N LEU A 23 -10.29 23.41 31.35
CA LEU A 23 -9.38 24.22 32.15
C LEU A 23 -8.51 25.13 31.27
N VAL A 24 -7.97 24.60 30.17
CA VAL A 24 -7.19 25.37 29.19
C VAL A 24 -8.03 26.48 28.56
N MET A 25 -9.30 26.22 28.22
CA MET A 25 -10.22 27.22 27.65
C MET A 25 -10.61 28.31 28.63
N ASN A 26 -10.67 27.99 29.93
CA ASN A 26 -10.98 28.97 30.98
C ASN A 26 -9.75 29.79 31.42
N GLN A 27 -8.55 29.48 30.95
CA GLN A 27 -7.41 30.35 31.19
C GLN A 27 -7.54 31.61 30.34
N PRO A 28 -7.34 32.80 30.92
CA PRO A 28 -7.35 34.04 30.15
C PRO A 28 -6.22 33.98 29.12
N VAL A 29 -6.57 34.15 27.85
CA VAL A 29 -5.59 34.20 26.76
C VAL A 29 -4.74 35.46 26.95
N THR A 30 -3.56 35.28 27.54
CA THR A 30 -2.60 36.37 27.73
C THR A 30 -2.04 36.81 26.38
N ASP A 31 -1.52 38.03 26.33
CA ASP A 31 -0.91 38.54 25.09
C ASP A 31 0.32 37.73 24.66
N GLU A 32 1.01 37.08 25.61
CA GLU A 32 2.08 36.13 25.29
C GLU A 32 1.57 34.88 24.59
N THR A 33 0.44 34.31 25.03
CA THR A 33 -0.17 33.16 24.37
C THR A 33 -0.62 33.51 22.95
N LYS A 34 -1.18 34.71 22.73
CA LYS A 34 -1.55 35.18 21.38
C LYS A 34 -0.32 35.32 20.48
N ARG A 35 0.79 35.85 21.02
CA ARG A 35 2.04 36.02 20.28
C ARG A 35 2.65 34.67 19.93
N ALA A 36 2.69 33.73 20.88
CA ALA A 36 3.14 32.36 20.63
C ALA A 36 2.28 31.66 19.56
N LEU A 37 0.96 31.78 19.66
CA LEU A 37 0.04 31.22 18.67
C LEU A 37 0.23 31.84 17.28
N SER A 38 0.49 33.15 17.22
CA SER A 38 0.78 33.85 15.97
C SER A 38 2.08 33.37 15.34
N VAL A 39 3.13 33.18 16.14
CA VAL A 39 4.43 32.65 15.66
C VAL A 39 4.26 31.23 15.11
N VAL A 40 3.60 30.36 15.86
CA VAL A 40 3.32 28.99 15.41
C VAL A 40 2.48 28.99 14.13
N GLY A 41 1.43 29.81 14.08
CA GLY A 41 0.58 29.97 12.91
C GLY A 41 1.37 30.41 11.67
N ILE A 42 2.28 31.39 11.83
CA ILE A 42 3.14 31.87 10.74
C ILE A 42 4.08 30.77 10.25
N ILE A 43 4.70 30.00 11.16
CA ILE A 43 5.60 28.90 10.79
C ILE A 43 4.83 27.83 10.01
N VAL A 44 3.68 27.40 10.53
CA VAL A 44 2.84 26.40 9.86
C VAL A 44 2.37 26.90 8.49
N ALA A 45 1.91 28.15 8.39
CA ALA A 45 1.52 28.75 7.13
C ALA A 45 2.70 28.82 6.14
N SER A 46 3.89 29.17 6.60
CA SER A 46 5.10 29.25 5.77
C SER A 46 5.50 27.89 5.22
N ILE A 47 5.49 26.85 6.07
CA ILE A 47 5.75 25.46 5.66
C ILE A 47 4.72 25.02 4.62
N THR A 48 3.43 25.27 4.90
CA THR A 48 2.33 24.90 3.99
C THR A 48 2.46 25.57 2.63
N VAL A 49 2.79 26.87 2.61
CA VAL A 49 3.02 27.62 1.36
C VAL A 49 4.23 27.06 0.62
N PHE A 50 5.34 26.81 1.32
CA PHE A 50 6.53 26.21 0.74
C PHE A 50 6.24 24.84 0.11
N ASP A 51 5.58 23.96 0.84
CA ASP A 51 5.19 22.62 0.37
C ASP A 51 4.27 22.71 -0.84
N PHE A 52 3.30 23.63 -0.83
CA PHE A 52 2.41 23.86 -1.96
C PHE A 52 3.19 24.30 -3.22
N PHE A 53 4.09 25.27 -3.08
CA PHE A 53 4.96 25.70 -4.18
C PHE A 53 5.88 24.58 -4.66
N TRP A 54 6.44 23.81 -3.72
CA TRP A 54 7.31 22.68 -4.02
C TRP A 54 6.58 21.60 -4.82
N ILE A 55 5.35 21.25 -4.42
CA ILE A 55 4.50 20.30 -5.13
C ILE A 55 4.17 20.82 -6.53
N LEU A 56 3.73 22.07 -6.66
CA LEU A 56 3.44 22.69 -7.95
C LEU A 56 4.67 22.69 -8.88
N TYR A 57 5.84 23.02 -8.35
CA TYR A 57 7.09 23.00 -9.08
C TYR A 57 7.42 21.59 -9.58
N ASN A 58 7.35 20.58 -8.71
CA ASN A 58 7.64 19.18 -9.08
C ASN A 58 6.62 18.62 -10.08
N VAL A 59 5.34 18.92 -9.92
CA VAL A 59 4.31 18.53 -10.88
C VAL A 59 4.56 19.18 -12.24
N ARG A 60 4.94 20.46 -12.26
CA ARG A 60 5.27 21.18 -13.50
C ARG A 60 6.51 20.58 -14.18
N LEU A 61 7.54 20.24 -13.41
CA LEU A 61 8.75 19.58 -13.92
C LEU A 61 8.42 18.19 -14.46
N GLY A 62 7.68 17.37 -13.70
CA GLY A 62 7.27 16.02 -14.11
C GLY A 62 6.42 16.01 -15.38
N ARG A 63 5.51 16.98 -15.55
CA ARG A 63 4.74 17.14 -16.80
C ARG A 63 5.61 17.49 -18.00
N ARG A 64 6.71 18.23 -17.78
CA ARG A 64 7.68 18.60 -18.84
C ARG A 64 8.58 17.42 -19.22
N THR A 65 8.94 16.58 -18.26
CA THR A 65 9.84 15.43 -18.44
C THR A 65 9.12 14.14 -18.90
N ARG A 66 7.79 14.07 -18.80
CA ARG A 66 6.97 12.88 -19.18
C ARG A 66 7.10 12.44 -20.65
N ARG A 67 7.71 13.23 -21.53
CA ARG A 67 7.91 12.85 -22.94
C ARG A 67 9.13 11.94 -23.21
N VAL A 68 9.99 11.67 -22.22
CA VAL A 68 11.28 10.99 -22.47
C VAL A 68 11.38 9.58 -21.88
N THR A 69 10.47 9.17 -20.98
CA THR A 69 10.46 7.80 -20.46
C THR A 69 9.73 6.89 -21.45
N ARG A 70 10.35 6.62 -22.59
CA ARG A 70 10.04 5.41 -23.37
C ARG A 70 10.18 4.24 -22.40
N PRO A 71 9.17 3.37 -22.22
CA PRO A 71 9.36 2.18 -21.41
C PRO A 71 10.58 1.46 -21.96
N VAL A 72 11.60 1.31 -21.11
CA VAL A 72 12.77 0.49 -21.45
C VAL A 72 12.20 -0.88 -21.73
N GLU A 73 12.33 -1.32 -22.98
CA GLU A 73 11.94 -2.65 -23.41
C GLU A 73 12.85 -3.61 -22.65
N ILE A 74 12.35 -4.15 -21.55
CA ILE A 74 13.09 -5.12 -20.74
C ILE A 74 13.27 -6.33 -21.66
N PRO A 75 14.51 -6.74 -22.00
CA PRO A 75 14.72 -7.89 -22.84
C PRO A 75 14.07 -9.09 -22.16
N ALA A 76 13.14 -9.74 -22.85
CA ALA A 76 12.48 -10.93 -22.33
C ALA A 76 13.57 -11.95 -21.94
N PRO A 77 13.58 -12.43 -20.69
CA PRO A 77 14.58 -13.41 -20.26
C PRO A 77 14.46 -14.63 -21.16
N SER A 78 15.58 -15.10 -21.72
CA SER A 78 15.61 -16.28 -22.59
C SER A 78 15.53 -17.59 -21.80
N LEU A 79 15.74 -17.52 -20.48
CA LEU A 79 15.82 -18.67 -19.57
C LEU A 79 14.98 -18.45 -18.31
N ASP A 80 14.25 -19.48 -17.91
CA ASP A 80 13.54 -19.56 -16.63
C ASP A 80 14.52 -19.79 -15.47
N PHE A 81 14.09 -19.59 -14.23
CA PHE A 81 14.87 -19.81 -13.00
C PHE A 81 15.39 -21.26 -12.88
N LEU A 82 14.76 -22.20 -13.57
CA LEU A 82 15.18 -23.61 -13.69
C LEU A 82 16.10 -23.89 -14.90
N GLY A 83 16.56 -22.86 -15.61
CA GLY A 83 17.44 -22.99 -16.78
C GLY A 83 16.73 -23.48 -18.05
N ARG A 84 15.40 -23.47 -18.09
CA ARG A 84 14.61 -23.89 -19.26
C ARG A 84 14.46 -22.72 -20.23
N THR A 85 14.54 -22.99 -21.53
CA THR A 85 14.31 -21.96 -22.55
C THR A 85 12.84 -21.55 -22.60
N PHE A 86 12.58 -20.24 -22.58
CA PHE A 86 11.23 -19.74 -22.82
C PHE A 86 10.90 -19.85 -24.30
N VAL A 87 9.95 -20.72 -24.65
CA VAL A 87 9.39 -20.79 -26.00
C VAL A 87 8.20 -19.84 -26.05
N ALA A 88 8.34 -18.71 -26.73
CA ALA A 88 7.22 -17.80 -26.97
C ALA A 88 6.19 -18.51 -27.87
N HIS A 89 5.01 -18.81 -27.31
CA HIS A 89 3.88 -19.33 -28.06
C HIS A 89 2.97 -18.17 -28.48
N ASN A 90 2.30 -18.32 -29.62
CA ASN A 90 1.36 -17.29 -30.09
C ASN A 90 0.11 -17.24 -29.19
N ASP A 91 -0.52 -16.07 -29.05
CA ASP A 91 -1.68 -15.86 -28.17
C ASP A 91 -2.86 -16.79 -28.54
N ALA A 92 -3.00 -17.11 -29.83
CA ALA A 92 -3.97 -18.07 -30.32
C ALA A 92 -3.70 -19.51 -29.82
N GLU A 93 -2.44 -19.91 -29.74
CA GLU A 93 -2.03 -21.24 -29.24
C GLU A 93 -2.21 -21.36 -27.73
N LEU A 94 -1.93 -20.27 -27.00
CA LEU A 94 -2.16 -20.20 -25.55
C LEU A 94 -3.66 -20.32 -25.22
N ARG A 95 -4.53 -19.67 -25.99
CA ARG A 95 -5.99 -19.78 -25.80
C ARG A 95 -6.56 -21.15 -26.16
N ALA A 96 -5.93 -21.84 -27.11
CA ALA A 96 -6.35 -23.19 -27.52
C ALA A 96 -5.80 -24.31 -26.64
N ALA A 97 -4.83 -24.02 -25.76
CA ALA A 97 -4.21 -25.02 -24.90
C ALA A 97 -5.20 -25.55 -23.84
N ARG A 98 -5.29 -26.88 -23.71
CA ARG A 98 -6.04 -27.53 -22.63
C ARG A 98 -5.23 -27.45 -21.32
N TYR A 99 -5.87 -26.95 -20.27
CA TYR A 99 -5.30 -26.85 -18.92
C TYR A 99 -5.89 -27.93 -18.01
N ILE A 100 -5.07 -28.53 -17.15
CA ILE A 100 -5.53 -29.28 -15.98
C ILE A 100 -5.30 -28.42 -14.75
N GLU A 101 -6.38 -28.20 -14.01
CA GLU A 101 -6.35 -27.57 -12.71
C GLU A 101 -5.95 -28.61 -11.65
N VAL A 102 -4.84 -28.38 -10.94
CA VAL A 102 -4.38 -29.27 -9.87
C VAL A 102 -4.43 -28.50 -8.55
N HIS A 103 -5.37 -28.88 -7.69
CA HIS A 103 -5.41 -28.38 -6.32
C HIS A 103 -4.34 -29.10 -5.49
N VAL A 104 -3.32 -28.37 -5.04
CA VAL A 104 -2.28 -28.92 -4.16
C VAL A 104 -2.66 -28.56 -2.72
N ILE A 105 -3.14 -29.56 -1.96
CA ILE A 105 -3.39 -29.42 -0.54
C ILE A 105 -2.08 -29.73 0.18
N GLN A 106 -1.36 -28.70 0.62
CA GLN A 106 -0.19 -28.87 1.47
C GLN A 106 -0.68 -29.00 2.92
N VAL A 107 -0.60 -30.21 3.47
CA VAL A 107 -0.90 -30.48 4.88
C VAL A 107 0.40 -30.38 5.65
N GLU A 108 0.68 -29.20 6.19
CA GLU A 108 1.75 -28.97 7.16
C GLU A 108 1.10 -28.35 8.40
N ASP A 109 1.43 -28.89 9.57
CA ASP A 109 0.88 -28.63 10.91
C ASP A 109 -0.17 -27.50 11.03
N ASP A 110 -1.42 -27.92 11.25
CA ASP A 110 -2.59 -27.14 11.72
C ASP A 110 -2.96 -25.85 10.97
N LYS A 111 -2.34 -25.57 9.81
CA LYS A 111 -2.75 -24.47 8.91
C LYS A 111 -2.70 -24.90 7.45
N SER A 112 -3.85 -25.32 6.92
CA SER A 112 -4.02 -25.59 5.49
C SER A 112 -3.92 -24.29 4.68
N ALA A 113 -2.81 -24.09 3.96
CA ALA A 113 -2.72 -23.07 2.92
C ALA A 113 -3.07 -23.70 1.56
N ALA A 114 -4.18 -23.26 0.96
CA ALA A 114 -4.57 -23.70 -0.38
C ALA A 114 -3.67 -23.03 -1.42
N GLY A 115 -2.79 -23.81 -2.05
CA GLY A 115 -1.98 -23.37 -3.19
C GLY A 115 -2.64 -23.75 -4.51
N HIS A 116 -2.84 -22.78 -5.40
CA HIS A 116 -3.40 -23.02 -6.74
C HIS A 116 -2.27 -23.16 -7.76
N LYS A 117 -2.16 -24.32 -8.43
CA LYS A 117 -1.18 -24.53 -9.51
C LYS A 117 -1.89 -25.11 -10.74
N MET A 118 -1.69 -24.46 -11.89
CA MET A 118 -2.19 -24.94 -13.18
C MET A 118 -1.06 -25.61 -13.97
N PHE A 119 -1.33 -26.78 -14.54
CA PHE A 119 -0.39 -27.49 -15.41
C PHE A 119 -0.98 -27.71 -16.80
N ARG A 120 -0.17 -27.52 -17.83
CA ARG A 120 -0.52 -27.83 -19.22
C ARG A 120 -0.42 -29.34 -19.44
N VAL A 121 -1.41 -29.94 -20.08
CA VAL A 121 -1.38 -31.37 -20.46
C VAL A 121 -0.56 -31.51 -21.72
N THR A 122 0.49 -32.33 -21.66
CA THR A 122 1.27 -32.69 -22.84
C THR A 122 1.18 -34.20 -23.01
N GLY A 123 0.12 -34.67 -23.68
CA GLY A 123 -0.08 -36.09 -24.01
C GLY A 123 -1.54 -36.50 -24.18
N GLU A 124 -1.78 -37.54 -24.98
CA GLU A 124 -3.08 -38.24 -25.04
C GLU A 124 -3.31 -39.00 -23.73
N VAL A 125 -4.49 -38.81 -23.14
CA VAL A 125 -4.95 -39.55 -21.97
C VAL A 125 -5.32 -40.96 -22.42
N PRO A 126 -4.85 -42.06 -21.79
CA PRO A 126 -5.38 -43.38 -22.07
C PRO A 126 -6.85 -43.39 -21.65
N GLU A 127 -7.75 -43.70 -22.58
CA GLU A 127 -9.17 -43.90 -22.28
C GLU A 127 -9.31 -45.02 -21.22
N ALA A 128 -10.12 -44.74 -20.20
CA ALA A 128 -10.52 -45.69 -19.17
C ALA A 128 -11.71 -46.53 -19.62
#